data_AF-A0A8T3QYX7-F1
#
_entry.id   AF-A0A8T3QYX7-F1
#
_cell.length_a   1.000
_cell.length_b   1.000
_cell.length_c   1.000
_cell.angle_alpha   90.00
_cell.angle_beta   90.00
_cell.angle_gamma   90.00
#
_symmetry.space_group_name_H-M   'P 1'
#
loop_
_entity.id
_entity.type
_entity.pdbx_description
1 polymer ?
#
loop_
_entity_poly.entity_id
_entity_poly.type
_entity_poly.pdbx_seq_one_letter_code
_entity_poly.pdbx_strand_id
1 'polypeptide(L)'
;MDEPLLGLGSLTPTGRRLPFAAVNLISDPIHGYIELTKRLSPAESGAAGLPEESVAEEDVLDSAWLQRLRRISQLQSARWVFPTAEHSRFTHGLGVMHEAGLWARSLYPSLRSELAGTGSGGTIPSEGLVVETMRMAGLLHDVGHGPFAHFFDDHVLAAFRAPADARRAPGKRLSHEDLGARIIEAELGTLLGGLRRAPGAVAERDAFADGESIDPRWLSFLIAKPALADPAMPSWVRWLQPLLSGVFTVDNLDYVRRDAYLTGVAVGPVDVERLRRYTFIGEAGLTLYEPGLGALEIFLTARRFMYQQVYFHRTVRAIDLDLAEVFGASIRAIFGEGSPADRLAAYADLDEYALLHQAARWSRGVDVAGPAD
;
A
#
# COMPACT_ATOMS: atom_id res chain seq x y z
N MET A 1 -24.88 -40.95 -24.68
CA MET A 1 -23.49 -40.68 -25.13
C MET A 1 -23.23 -39.23 -24.80
N ASP A 2 -23.05 -38.96 -23.51
CA ASP A 2 -22.72 -37.64 -23.00
C ASP A 2 -21.26 -37.71 -22.57
N GLU A 3 -20.38 -37.12 -23.38
CA GLU A 3 -19.01 -36.85 -22.97
C GLU A 3 -19.01 -35.63 -22.04
N PRO A 4 -18.36 -35.70 -20.87
CA PRO A 4 -18.19 -34.55 -20.01
C PRO A 4 -17.10 -33.63 -20.59
N LEU A 5 -17.44 -32.36 -20.82
CA LEU A 5 -16.52 -31.26 -21.10
C LEU A 5 -15.56 -31.06 -19.90
N LEU A 6 -14.53 -31.88 -19.81
CA LEU A 6 -13.43 -31.75 -18.85
C LEU A 6 -12.16 -31.32 -19.61
N GLY A 7 -11.63 -30.14 -19.28
CA GLY A 7 -10.19 -29.87 -19.40
C GLY A 7 -9.69 -28.92 -20.50
N LEU A 8 -10.31 -27.76 -20.75
CA LEU A 8 -9.76 -26.71 -21.63
C LEU A 8 -9.63 -25.33 -20.94
N GLY A 9 -9.09 -25.30 -19.72
CA GLY A 9 -9.08 -24.09 -18.88
C GLY A 9 -7.91 -23.11 -19.06
N SER A 10 -6.84 -23.45 -19.78
CA SER A 10 -5.57 -22.69 -19.64
C SER A 10 -4.65 -22.67 -20.87
N LEU A 11 -4.92 -23.49 -21.89
CA LEU A 11 -4.13 -23.57 -23.11
C LEU A 11 -5.02 -23.43 -24.34
N THR A 12 -4.59 -22.65 -25.33
CA THR A 12 -5.20 -22.65 -26.66
C THR A 12 -5.00 -24.02 -27.33
N PRO A 13 -5.78 -24.36 -28.39
CA PRO A 13 -5.52 -25.55 -29.22
C PRO A 13 -4.11 -25.62 -29.82
N THR A 14 -3.35 -24.52 -29.75
CA THR A 14 -1.96 -24.38 -30.22
C THR A 14 -0.93 -24.43 -29.08
N GLY A 15 -1.32 -24.75 -27.84
CA GLY A 15 -0.42 -24.82 -26.69
C GLY A 15 0.06 -23.44 -26.19
N ARG A 16 -0.60 -22.34 -26.59
CA ARG A 16 -0.30 -21.00 -26.08
C ARG A 16 -1.04 -20.73 -24.79
N ARG A 17 -0.31 -20.14 -23.85
CA ARG A 17 -0.78 -19.59 -22.57
C ARG A 17 -1.97 -18.66 -22.80
N LEU A 18 -3.10 -18.91 -22.13
CA LEU A 18 -4.18 -17.92 -22.07
C LEU A 18 -3.69 -16.73 -21.21
N PRO A 19 -3.61 -15.51 -21.76
CA PRO A 19 -2.91 -14.38 -21.13
C PRO A 19 -3.49 -13.96 -19.77
N PHE A 20 -4.74 -14.35 -19.47
CA PHE A 20 -5.44 -13.99 -18.24
C PHE A 20 -5.72 -15.19 -17.32
N ALA A 21 -5.21 -16.38 -17.61
CA ALA A 21 -5.47 -17.56 -16.77
C ALA A 21 -4.82 -17.47 -15.38
N ALA A 22 -3.77 -16.64 -15.25
CA ALA A 22 -2.94 -16.51 -14.05
C ALA A 22 -3.11 -15.18 -13.30
N VAL A 23 -4.02 -14.32 -13.75
CA VAL A 23 -4.28 -13.00 -13.16
C VAL A 23 -5.77 -12.68 -13.11
N ASN A 24 -6.19 -11.99 -12.06
CA ASN A 24 -7.49 -11.32 -11.97
C ASN A 24 -7.34 -9.85 -12.40
N LEU A 25 -8.43 -9.27 -12.94
CA LEU A 25 -8.49 -7.86 -13.32
C LEU A 25 -9.47 -7.12 -12.40
N ILE A 26 -8.99 -6.07 -11.74
CA ILE A 26 -9.84 -5.11 -11.02
C ILE A 26 -9.97 -3.85 -11.86
N SER A 27 -11.21 -3.46 -12.18
CA SER A 27 -11.46 -2.17 -12.81
C SER A 27 -11.24 -1.04 -11.80
N ASP A 28 -10.50 -0.01 -12.22
CA ASP A 28 -10.23 1.19 -11.44
C ASP A 28 -10.38 2.43 -12.35
N PRO A 29 -11.13 3.46 -11.94
CA PRO A 29 -11.40 4.62 -12.81
C PRO A 29 -10.17 5.51 -13.06
N ILE A 30 -9.12 5.40 -12.23
CA ILE A 30 -7.89 6.18 -12.35
C ILE A 30 -6.86 5.43 -13.19
N HIS A 31 -6.77 4.11 -12.99
CA HIS A 31 -5.72 3.26 -13.59
C HIS A 31 -6.23 2.34 -14.71
N GLY A 32 -7.53 2.34 -15.00
CA GLY A 32 -8.16 1.44 -15.96
C GLY A 32 -8.38 0.04 -15.40
N TYR A 33 -7.36 -0.82 -15.51
CA TYR A 33 -7.39 -2.18 -14.99
C TYR A 33 -6.11 -2.51 -14.21
N ILE A 34 -6.29 -3.02 -13.00
CA ILE A 34 -5.22 -3.47 -12.12
C ILE A 34 -5.17 -4.99 -12.20
N GLU A 35 -4.01 -5.52 -12.63
CA GLU A 35 -3.72 -6.95 -12.61
C GLU A 35 -3.32 -7.41 -11.21
N LEU A 36 -3.84 -8.57 -10.81
CA LEU A 36 -3.51 -9.27 -9.58
C LEU A 36 -3.15 -10.72 -9.89
N THR A 37 -2.09 -11.24 -9.30
CA THR A 37 -1.80 -12.67 -9.39
C THR A 37 -2.85 -13.49 -8.64
N LYS A 38 -3.32 -14.54 -9.31
CA LYS A 38 -4.25 -15.55 -8.79
C LYS A 38 -3.46 -16.78 -8.34
N ARG A 39 -3.82 -17.41 -7.23
CA ARG A 39 -3.27 -18.70 -6.81
C ARG A 39 -3.82 -19.77 -7.74
N LEU A 40 -2.90 -20.51 -8.34
CA LEU A 40 -3.22 -21.59 -9.28
C LEU A 40 -3.06 -22.94 -8.60
N SER A 41 -3.94 -23.88 -8.92
CA SER A 41 -3.70 -25.29 -8.62
C SER A 41 -2.47 -25.80 -9.38
N PRO A 42 -1.79 -26.87 -8.92
CA PRO A 42 -0.65 -27.45 -9.63
C PRO A 42 -0.92 -27.73 -11.12
N ALA A 43 -2.13 -28.20 -11.44
CA ALA A 43 -2.56 -28.44 -12.82
C ALA A 43 -2.70 -27.14 -13.63
N GLU A 44 -3.26 -26.07 -13.03
CA GLU A 44 -3.35 -24.77 -13.67
C GLU A 44 -1.98 -24.11 -13.85
N SER A 45 -1.10 -24.19 -12.86
CA SER A 45 0.29 -23.70 -12.95
C SER A 45 1.04 -24.40 -14.07
N GLY A 46 1.02 -25.75 -14.09
CA GLY A 46 1.66 -26.54 -15.13
C GLY A 46 1.13 -26.19 -16.54
N ALA A 47 -0.18 -26.01 -16.67
CA ALA A 47 -0.79 -25.61 -17.94
C ALA A 47 -0.50 -24.14 -18.32
N ALA A 48 -0.27 -23.26 -17.34
CA ALA A 48 0.13 -21.88 -17.57
C ALA A 48 1.64 -21.70 -17.78
N GLY A 49 2.44 -22.78 -17.67
CA GLY A 49 3.90 -22.73 -17.73
C GLY A 49 4.51 -21.93 -16.57
N LEU A 50 3.85 -21.93 -15.42
CA LEU A 50 4.28 -21.23 -14.21
C LEU A 50 4.78 -22.21 -13.15
N PRO A 51 5.73 -21.80 -12.29
CA PRO A 51 6.08 -22.59 -11.12
C PRO A 51 4.86 -22.77 -10.20
N GLU A 52 4.86 -23.85 -9.42
CA GLU A 52 3.89 -24.01 -8.35
C GLU A 52 4.12 -22.93 -7.28
N GLU A 53 3.04 -22.27 -6.86
CA GLU A 53 3.08 -21.23 -5.83
C GLU A 53 2.03 -21.55 -4.77
N SER A 54 2.40 -21.36 -3.50
CA SER A 54 1.48 -21.54 -2.37
C SER A 54 0.74 -20.25 -2.00
N VAL A 55 1.23 -19.10 -2.47
CA VAL A 55 0.69 -17.77 -2.18
C VAL A 55 0.73 -16.91 -3.44
N ALA A 56 -0.35 -16.16 -3.68
CA ALA A 56 -0.46 -15.13 -4.71
C ALA A 56 -0.98 -13.82 -4.09
N GLU A 57 -1.02 -12.73 -4.87
CA GLU A 57 -1.50 -11.42 -4.41
C GLU A 57 -2.93 -11.49 -3.86
N GLU A 58 -3.80 -12.31 -4.45
CA GLU A 58 -5.17 -12.50 -3.97
C GLU A 58 -5.24 -12.94 -2.50
N ASP A 59 -4.28 -13.73 -2.03
CA ASP A 59 -4.23 -14.21 -0.65
C ASP A 59 -3.88 -13.09 0.34
N VAL A 60 -3.02 -12.17 -0.08
CA VAL A 60 -2.68 -10.97 0.70
C VAL A 60 -3.89 -10.05 0.77
N LEU A 61 -4.59 -9.86 -0.36
CA LEU A 61 -5.82 -9.07 -0.42
C LEU A 61 -6.93 -9.65 0.45
N ASP A 62 -7.07 -10.97 0.52
CA ASP A 62 -8.11 -11.65 1.31
C ASP A 62 -7.82 -11.68 2.81
N SER A 63 -6.67 -11.19 3.25
CA SER A 63 -6.37 -11.03 4.67
C SER A 63 -7.33 -10.04 5.35
N ALA A 64 -7.65 -10.30 6.62
CA ALA A 64 -8.50 -9.41 7.42
C ALA A 64 -7.93 -7.98 7.50
N TRP A 65 -6.60 -7.86 7.53
CA TRP A 65 -5.87 -6.58 7.58
C TRP A 65 -6.07 -5.71 6.35
N LEU A 66 -6.23 -6.31 5.16
CA LEU A 66 -6.54 -5.56 3.93
C LEU A 66 -8.04 -5.33 3.80
N GLN A 67 -8.86 -6.35 4.08
CA GLN A 67 -10.30 -6.24 3.93
C GLN A 67 -10.93 -5.21 4.88
N ARG A 68 -10.34 -4.98 6.07
CA ARG A 68 -10.79 -3.89 6.96
C ARG A 68 -10.62 -2.50 6.35
N LEU A 69 -9.61 -2.29 5.49
CA LEU A 69 -9.36 -0.98 4.87
C LEU A 69 -10.52 -0.53 3.96
N ARG A 70 -11.42 -1.44 3.56
CA ARG A 70 -12.66 -1.10 2.84
C ARG A 70 -13.62 -0.26 3.69
N ARG A 71 -13.47 -0.32 5.02
CA ARG A 71 -14.30 0.37 6.01
C ARG A 71 -13.58 1.56 6.67
N ILE A 72 -12.45 1.97 6.09
CA ILE A 72 -11.70 3.16 6.49
C ILE A 72 -11.66 4.10 5.28
N SER A 73 -12.29 5.27 5.40
CA SER A 73 -12.37 6.25 4.32
C SER A 73 -11.00 6.86 4.05
N GLN A 74 -10.67 7.04 2.76
CA GLN A 74 -9.42 7.69 2.36
C GLN A 74 -9.35 9.12 2.89
N LEU A 75 -10.42 9.89 2.67
CA LEU A 75 -10.50 11.31 2.99
C LEU A 75 -11.16 11.62 4.35
N GLN A 76 -11.22 10.63 5.25
CA GLN A 76 -11.66 10.83 6.64
C GLN A 76 -13.00 11.60 6.71
N SER A 77 -13.07 12.67 7.49
CA SER A 77 -14.23 13.55 7.62
C SER A 77 -14.53 14.40 6.38
N ALA A 78 -13.59 14.54 5.43
CA ALA A 78 -13.79 15.38 4.26
C ALA A 78 -14.89 14.85 3.34
N ARG A 79 -15.24 13.56 3.41
CA ARG A 79 -16.42 12.99 2.74
C ARG A 79 -17.74 13.65 3.15
N TRP A 80 -17.82 14.26 4.34
CA TRP A 80 -19.02 14.99 4.76
C TRP A 80 -19.10 16.41 4.16
N VAL A 81 -18.00 16.91 3.59
CA VAL A 81 -17.96 18.16 2.81
C VAL A 81 -18.03 17.86 1.31
N PHE A 82 -17.37 16.79 0.87
CA PHE A 82 -17.35 16.29 -0.50
C PHE A 82 -18.10 14.96 -0.57
N PRO A 83 -19.44 14.96 -0.74
CA PRO A 83 -20.28 13.79 -0.52
C PRO A 83 -20.05 12.62 -1.49
N THR A 84 -19.31 12.84 -2.58
CA THR A 84 -18.92 11.80 -3.54
C THR A 84 -17.56 11.17 -3.22
N ALA A 85 -16.82 11.71 -2.25
CA ALA A 85 -15.51 11.21 -1.80
C ALA A 85 -15.65 10.00 -0.85
N GLU A 86 -16.33 8.98 -1.33
CA GLU A 86 -16.73 7.78 -0.58
C GLU A 86 -15.73 6.63 -0.72
N HIS A 87 -14.57 6.86 -1.35
CA HIS A 87 -13.54 5.84 -1.51
C HIS A 87 -12.82 5.49 -0.22
N SER A 88 -12.31 4.27 -0.21
CA SER A 88 -11.66 3.66 0.94
C SER A 88 -10.15 3.57 0.75
N ARG A 89 -9.42 3.39 1.86
CA ARG A 89 -7.98 3.10 1.82
C ARG A 89 -7.65 1.82 1.07
N PHE A 90 -8.58 0.86 1.03
CA PHE A 90 -8.43 -0.33 0.19
C PHE A 90 -8.31 0.04 -1.29
N THR A 91 -9.21 0.88 -1.82
CA THR A 91 -9.16 1.29 -3.23
C THR A 91 -7.92 2.13 -3.56
N HIS A 92 -7.49 2.98 -2.62
CA HIS A 92 -6.24 3.71 -2.74
C HIS A 92 -5.03 2.77 -2.76
N GLY A 93 -4.93 1.84 -1.80
CA GLY A 93 -3.85 0.86 -1.73
C GLY A 93 -3.69 0.01 -3.00
N LEU A 94 -4.80 -0.40 -3.64
CA LEU A 94 -4.75 -1.07 -4.94
C LEU A 94 -4.13 -0.19 -6.04
N GLY A 95 -4.51 1.09 -6.09
CA GLY A 95 -3.94 2.04 -7.03
C GLY A 95 -2.46 2.30 -6.79
N VAL A 96 -2.05 2.46 -5.53
CA VAL A 96 -0.64 2.63 -5.15
C VAL A 96 0.18 1.38 -5.46
N MET A 97 -0.35 0.19 -5.20
CA MET A 97 0.27 -1.08 -5.60
C MET A 97 0.49 -1.15 -7.12
N HIS A 98 -0.53 -0.79 -7.91
CA HIS A 98 -0.43 -0.76 -9.36
C HIS A 98 0.69 0.17 -9.83
N GLU A 99 0.67 1.43 -9.36
CA GLU A 99 1.70 2.42 -9.66
C GLU A 99 3.09 1.96 -9.22
N ALA A 100 3.23 1.43 -8.00
CA ALA A 100 4.49 0.90 -7.51
C ALA A 100 5.08 -0.18 -8.43
N GLY A 101 4.24 -1.09 -8.93
CA GLY A 101 4.65 -2.09 -9.91
C GLY A 101 5.10 -1.50 -11.24
N LEU A 102 4.35 -0.52 -11.78
CA LEU A 102 4.72 0.16 -13.03
C LEU A 102 6.05 0.92 -12.91
N TRP A 103 6.27 1.58 -11.78
CA TRP A 103 7.49 2.33 -11.49
C TRP A 103 8.69 1.39 -11.31
N ALA A 104 8.56 0.37 -10.47
CA ALA A 104 9.61 -0.63 -10.26
C ALA A 104 10.05 -1.27 -11.59
N ARG A 105 9.07 -1.65 -12.41
CA ARG A 105 9.26 -2.25 -13.73
C ARG A 105 9.98 -1.31 -14.71
N SER A 106 9.66 -0.02 -14.67
CA SER A 106 10.31 1.00 -15.52
C SER A 106 11.75 1.28 -15.09
N LEU A 107 12.01 1.25 -13.78
CA LEU A 107 13.30 1.59 -13.20
C LEU A 107 14.29 0.43 -13.21
N TYR A 108 13.80 -0.82 -13.24
CA TYR A 108 14.61 -2.02 -13.13
C TYR A 108 15.83 -2.08 -14.08
N PRO A 109 15.74 -1.69 -15.37
CA PRO A 109 16.92 -1.70 -16.26
C PRO A 109 18.07 -0.83 -15.73
N SER A 110 17.76 0.40 -15.30
CA SER A 110 18.75 1.32 -14.73
C SER A 110 19.25 0.85 -13.35
N LEU A 111 18.34 0.35 -12.51
CA LEU A 111 18.67 -0.24 -11.21
C LEU A 111 19.67 -1.39 -11.36
N ARG A 112 19.41 -2.33 -12.29
CA ARG A 112 20.28 -3.46 -12.58
C ARG A 112 21.66 -3.00 -13.08
N SER A 113 21.70 -1.99 -13.94
CA SER A 113 22.94 -1.41 -14.45
C SER A 113 23.79 -0.83 -13.31
N GLU A 114 23.19 -0.03 -12.44
CA GLU A 114 23.87 0.57 -11.29
C GLU A 114 24.35 -0.49 -10.30
N LEU A 115 23.51 -1.48 -9.95
CA LEU A 115 23.90 -2.58 -9.07
C LEU A 115 25.12 -3.35 -9.61
N ALA A 116 25.14 -3.64 -10.92
CA ALA A 116 26.28 -4.30 -11.57
C ALA A 116 27.56 -3.43 -11.54
N GLY A 117 27.41 -2.10 -11.63
CA GLY A 117 28.53 -1.14 -11.61
C GLY A 117 29.15 -0.93 -10.24
N THR A 118 28.40 -1.09 -9.14
CA THR A 118 28.91 -0.83 -7.78
C THR A 118 30.01 -1.79 -7.31
N GLY A 119 30.24 -2.92 -8.00
CA GLY A 119 31.21 -3.94 -7.58
C GLY A 119 30.91 -4.57 -6.21
N SER A 120 29.77 -4.23 -5.61
CA SER A 120 29.31 -4.85 -4.38
C SER A 120 28.88 -6.27 -4.74
N GLY A 121 29.55 -7.27 -4.19
CA GLY A 121 29.32 -8.70 -4.49
C GLY A 121 27.96 -9.23 -4.01
N GLY A 122 26.94 -8.37 -3.92
CA GLY A 122 25.56 -8.75 -3.67
C GLY A 122 24.90 -9.28 -4.94
N THR A 123 24.05 -10.28 -4.79
CA THR A 123 23.22 -10.82 -5.87
C THR A 123 22.29 -9.72 -6.39
N ILE A 124 22.27 -9.53 -7.71
CA ILE A 124 21.29 -8.66 -8.37
C ILE A 124 19.92 -9.35 -8.24
N PRO A 125 18.92 -8.72 -7.61
CA PRO A 125 17.59 -9.32 -7.48
C PRO A 125 16.92 -9.46 -8.83
N SER A 126 16.06 -10.47 -9.01
CA SER A 126 15.25 -10.58 -10.22
C SER A 126 14.30 -9.40 -10.37
N GLU A 127 13.83 -9.16 -11.60
CA GLU A 127 12.84 -8.12 -11.86
C GLU A 127 11.53 -8.43 -11.13
N GLY A 128 11.09 -9.69 -11.17
CA GLY A 128 9.89 -10.16 -10.47
C GLY A 128 9.94 -9.83 -8.98
N LEU A 129 11.06 -10.10 -8.30
CA LEU A 129 11.23 -9.80 -6.88
C LEU A 129 11.11 -8.30 -6.60
N VAL A 130 11.80 -7.46 -7.38
CA VAL A 130 11.79 -6.01 -7.20
C VAL A 130 10.39 -5.45 -7.43
N VAL A 131 9.74 -5.86 -8.52
CA VAL A 131 8.38 -5.40 -8.86
C VAL A 131 7.40 -5.82 -7.78
N GLU A 132 7.40 -7.09 -7.36
CA GLU A 132 6.45 -7.59 -6.38
C GLU A 132 6.68 -7.00 -4.99
N THR A 133 7.95 -6.81 -4.59
CA THR A 133 8.27 -6.11 -3.33
C THR A 133 7.68 -4.70 -3.32
N MET A 134 7.86 -3.94 -4.41
CA MET A 134 7.33 -2.58 -4.51
C MET A 134 5.81 -2.56 -4.56
N ARG A 135 5.18 -3.50 -5.27
CA ARG A 135 3.72 -3.68 -5.28
C ARG A 135 3.19 -3.92 -3.87
N MET A 136 3.76 -4.86 -3.13
CA MET A 136 3.35 -5.14 -1.76
C MET A 136 3.64 -3.98 -0.81
N ALA A 137 4.75 -3.28 -0.96
CA ALA A 137 5.01 -2.06 -0.20
C ALA A 137 3.94 -0.98 -0.50
N GLY A 138 3.57 -0.79 -1.76
CA GLY A 138 2.51 0.12 -2.17
C GLY A 138 1.12 -0.29 -1.66
N LEU A 139 0.80 -1.59 -1.69
CA LEU A 139 -0.46 -2.13 -1.18
C LEU A 139 -0.59 -1.91 0.33
N LEU A 140 0.50 -2.10 1.06
CA LEU A 140 0.52 -2.18 2.53
C LEU A 140 0.96 -0.90 3.22
N HIS A 141 1.35 0.15 2.49
CA HIS A 141 1.87 1.38 3.09
C HIS A 141 0.93 2.01 4.12
N ASP A 142 -0.37 1.83 3.91
CA ASP A 142 -1.45 2.37 4.74
C ASP A 142 -2.17 1.30 5.59
N VAL A 143 -1.66 0.06 5.63
CA VAL A 143 -2.33 -1.04 6.35
C VAL A 143 -2.49 -0.78 7.84
N GLY A 144 -1.63 0.08 8.41
CA GLY A 144 -1.65 0.47 9.81
C GLY A 144 -2.69 1.52 10.17
N HIS A 145 -3.37 2.15 9.21
CA HIS A 145 -4.35 3.20 9.52
C HIS A 145 -5.55 2.67 10.32
N GLY A 146 -6.00 3.51 11.25
CA GLY A 146 -7.22 3.30 12.01
C GLY A 146 -8.40 4.14 11.47
N PRO A 147 -9.52 4.17 12.20
CA PRO A 147 -10.70 4.95 11.84
C PRO A 147 -10.39 6.43 11.68
N PHE A 148 -10.84 7.09 10.63
CA PHE A 148 -10.48 8.48 10.35
C PHE A 148 -8.96 8.73 10.32
N ALA A 149 -8.13 7.73 10.02
CA ALA A 149 -6.71 7.88 9.65
C ALA A 149 -5.86 8.86 10.48
N HIS A 150 -5.39 9.98 9.91
CA HIS A 150 -4.50 10.93 10.61
C HIS A 150 -5.12 11.53 11.88
N PHE A 151 -6.45 11.66 11.94
CA PHE A 151 -7.14 12.02 13.17
C PHE A 151 -6.84 11.00 14.28
N PHE A 152 -6.88 9.70 13.94
CA PHE A 152 -6.57 8.62 14.87
C PHE A 152 -5.12 8.67 15.33
N ASP A 153 -4.20 8.94 14.41
CA ASP A 153 -2.78 9.10 14.74
C ASP A 153 -2.57 10.21 15.77
N ASP A 154 -3.08 11.41 15.49
CA ASP A 154 -2.82 12.61 16.28
C ASP A 154 -3.54 12.60 17.63
N HIS A 155 -4.73 12.03 17.69
CA HIS A 155 -5.58 12.09 18.88
C HIS A 155 -5.64 10.80 19.70
N VAL A 156 -5.18 9.67 19.14
CA VAL A 156 -5.26 8.36 19.79
C VAL A 156 -3.90 7.70 19.87
N LEU A 157 -3.28 7.40 18.74
CA LEU A 157 -2.00 6.67 18.72
C LEU A 157 -0.91 7.49 19.39
N ALA A 158 -0.94 8.82 19.25
CA ALA A 158 0.00 9.74 19.87
C ALA A 158 0.06 9.65 21.41
N ALA A 159 -0.95 9.07 22.07
CA ALA A 159 -0.92 8.80 23.51
C ALA A 159 0.06 7.67 23.89
N PHE A 160 0.35 6.77 22.97
CA PHE A 160 1.19 5.59 23.18
C PHE A 160 2.61 5.81 22.66
N ARG A 161 3.56 5.05 23.22
CA ARG A 161 4.93 5.01 22.70
C ARG A 161 4.99 4.08 21.50
N ALA A 162 5.70 4.51 20.46
CA ALA A 162 6.05 3.62 19.37
C ALA A 162 6.95 2.48 19.90
N PRO A 163 6.89 1.28 19.30
CA PRO A 163 7.84 0.20 19.60
C PRO A 163 9.29 0.69 19.45
N ALA A 164 10.19 0.14 20.26
CA ALA A 164 11.61 0.50 20.18
C ALA A 164 12.17 0.07 18.81
N ASP A 165 12.72 1.04 18.07
CA ASP A 165 13.39 0.83 16.80
C ASP A 165 14.72 1.61 16.82
N ALA A 166 15.84 0.90 16.70
CA ALA A 166 17.18 1.50 16.74
C ALA A 166 17.43 2.49 15.59
N ARG A 167 16.62 2.43 14.52
CA ARG A 167 16.69 3.33 13.36
C ARG A 167 15.95 4.65 13.60
N ARG A 168 15.22 4.79 14.71
CA ARG A 168 14.35 5.94 15.01
C ARG A 168 14.81 6.68 16.26
N ALA A 169 14.43 7.94 16.37
CA ALA A 169 14.68 8.74 17.56
C ALA A 169 13.94 8.15 18.78
N PRO A 170 14.57 8.10 19.97
CA PRO A 170 13.93 7.60 21.17
C PRO A 170 12.74 8.47 21.56
N GLY A 171 11.70 7.84 22.12
CA GLY A 171 10.51 8.55 22.61
C GLY A 171 9.48 8.94 21.55
N LYS A 172 9.66 8.47 20.29
CA LYS A 172 8.64 8.58 19.24
C LYS A 172 7.27 8.09 19.75
N ARG A 173 6.21 8.83 19.40
CA ARG A 173 4.83 8.43 19.63
C ARG A 173 4.35 7.50 18.53
N LEU A 174 3.47 6.58 18.88
CA LEU A 174 2.93 5.60 17.96
C LEU A 174 2.19 6.30 16.82
N SER A 175 2.42 5.86 15.58
CA SER A 175 1.70 6.30 14.38
C SER A 175 1.22 5.09 13.56
N HIS A 176 0.39 5.33 12.54
CA HIS A 176 -0.06 4.28 11.65
C HIS A 176 1.10 3.58 10.93
N GLU A 177 2.21 4.27 10.63
CA GLU A 177 3.37 3.63 9.99
C GLU A 177 4.06 2.64 10.93
N ASP A 178 4.07 2.89 12.25
CA ASP A 178 4.63 1.94 13.23
C ASP A 178 3.75 0.70 13.35
N LEU A 179 2.43 0.87 13.33
CA LEU A 179 1.48 -0.24 13.32
C LEU A 179 1.55 -1.01 12.01
N GLY A 180 1.66 -0.31 10.87
CA GLY A 180 1.82 -0.89 9.54
C GLY A 180 3.06 -1.79 9.48
N ALA A 181 4.20 -1.30 9.95
CA ALA A 181 5.42 -2.11 10.05
C ALA A 181 5.20 -3.40 10.87
N ARG A 182 4.51 -3.30 12.02
CA ARG A 182 4.27 -4.46 12.88
C ARG A 182 3.26 -5.45 12.26
N ILE A 183 2.22 -4.97 11.59
CA ILE A 183 1.26 -5.80 10.86
C ILE A 183 1.97 -6.53 9.70
N ILE A 184 2.79 -5.82 8.94
CA ILE A 184 3.57 -6.40 7.83
C ILE A 184 4.48 -7.52 8.33
N GLU A 185 5.25 -7.27 9.38
CA GLU A 185 6.24 -8.24 9.88
C GLU A 185 5.62 -9.39 10.66
N ALA A 186 4.62 -9.12 11.53
CA ALA A 186 4.08 -10.13 12.44
C ALA A 186 2.87 -10.89 11.86
N GLU A 187 2.01 -10.24 11.11
CA GLU A 187 0.72 -10.81 10.67
C GLU A 187 0.76 -11.26 9.21
N LEU A 188 1.42 -10.47 8.34
CA LEU A 188 1.45 -10.73 6.89
C LEU A 188 2.76 -11.37 6.43
N GLY A 189 3.78 -11.46 7.28
CA GLY A 189 5.14 -11.85 6.89
C GLY A 189 5.23 -13.21 6.20
N THR A 190 4.47 -14.20 6.69
CA THR A 190 4.42 -15.55 6.09
C THR A 190 3.83 -15.54 4.68
N LEU A 191 2.76 -14.76 4.45
CA LEU A 191 2.15 -14.63 3.12
C LEU A 191 3.11 -13.92 2.17
N LEU A 192 3.70 -12.81 2.60
CA LEU A 192 4.63 -12.01 1.80
C LEU A 192 5.86 -12.81 1.38
N GLY A 193 6.46 -13.58 2.30
CA GLY A 193 7.58 -14.47 2.00
C GLY A 193 7.21 -15.65 1.09
N GLY A 194 5.92 -15.92 0.88
CA GLY A 194 5.39 -16.99 0.03
C GLY A 194 5.17 -16.60 -1.44
N LEU A 195 5.19 -15.31 -1.78
CA LEU A 195 5.00 -14.81 -3.15
C LEU A 195 6.17 -15.20 -4.06
N ARG A 196 5.90 -15.55 -5.32
CA ARG A 196 6.91 -16.06 -6.27
C ARG A 196 6.94 -15.37 -7.63
N ARG A 197 6.04 -14.43 -7.88
CA ARG A 197 5.98 -13.69 -9.14
C ARG A 197 5.22 -12.39 -9.01
N ALA A 198 5.55 -11.44 -9.88
CA ALA A 198 4.73 -10.28 -10.18
C ALA A 198 3.68 -10.61 -11.28
N PRO A 199 2.62 -9.79 -11.43
CA PRO A 199 1.74 -9.88 -12.60
C PRO A 199 2.44 -9.36 -13.85
N GLY A 200 2.22 -10.05 -14.98
CA GLY A 200 2.72 -9.64 -16.29
C GLY A 200 2.65 -10.75 -17.34
N ALA A 201 3.01 -10.38 -18.58
CA ALA A 201 2.90 -11.26 -19.73
C ALA A 201 4.15 -12.12 -20.00
N VAL A 202 5.29 -11.81 -19.36
CA VAL A 202 6.59 -12.43 -19.67
C VAL A 202 7.07 -13.20 -18.43
N ALA A 203 6.75 -14.50 -18.39
CA ALA A 203 6.94 -15.34 -17.21
C ALA A 203 8.37 -15.28 -16.64
N GLU A 204 9.39 -15.31 -17.50
CA GLU A 204 10.79 -15.29 -17.08
C GLU A 204 11.20 -13.97 -16.42
N ARG A 205 10.54 -12.89 -16.79
CA ARG A 205 10.77 -11.55 -16.23
C ARG A 205 9.98 -11.33 -14.95
N ASP A 206 8.79 -11.90 -14.90
CA ASP A 206 7.84 -11.71 -13.80
C ASP A 206 8.08 -12.66 -12.63
N ALA A 207 8.74 -13.80 -12.87
CA ALA A 207 9.10 -14.77 -11.84
C ALA A 207 10.27 -14.31 -10.96
N PHE A 208 10.27 -14.81 -9.72
CA PHE A 208 11.41 -14.70 -8.82
C PHE A 208 12.50 -15.68 -9.27
N ALA A 209 13.77 -15.33 -9.04
CA ALA A 209 14.86 -16.28 -9.24
C ALA A 209 14.89 -17.32 -8.11
N ASP A 210 15.56 -18.46 -8.34
CA ASP A 210 15.64 -19.54 -7.37
C ASP A 210 16.21 -19.08 -6.02
N GLY A 211 15.49 -19.36 -4.95
CA GLY A 211 15.86 -18.98 -3.58
C GLY A 211 15.49 -17.55 -3.17
N GLU A 212 14.94 -16.75 -4.08
CA GLU A 212 14.44 -15.41 -3.74
C GLU A 212 13.10 -15.48 -2.98
N SER A 213 12.97 -14.58 -2.02
CA SER A 213 11.73 -14.34 -1.29
C SER A 213 11.72 -12.90 -0.78
N ILE A 214 10.52 -12.37 -0.54
CA ILE A 214 10.37 -11.05 0.07
C ILE A 214 10.67 -11.16 1.57
N ASP A 215 11.63 -10.37 2.06
CA ASP A 215 11.78 -10.13 3.49
C ASP A 215 10.79 -9.03 3.93
N PRO A 216 9.86 -9.30 4.85
CA PRO A 216 8.89 -8.30 5.32
C PRO A 216 9.53 -7.03 5.88
N ARG A 217 10.77 -7.10 6.37
CA ARG A 217 11.52 -5.93 6.86
C ARG A 217 11.90 -4.94 5.76
N TRP A 218 11.97 -5.40 4.51
CA TRP A 218 12.15 -4.50 3.37
C TRP A 218 10.91 -3.61 3.20
N LEU A 219 9.72 -4.19 3.35
CA LEU A 219 8.47 -3.45 3.22
C LEU A 219 8.30 -2.46 4.37
N SER A 220 8.55 -2.89 5.62
CA SER A 220 8.48 -1.98 6.77
C SER A 220 9.48 -0.82 6.67
N PHE A 221 10.65 -1.06 6.08
CA PHE A 221 11.64 -0.01 5.76
C PHE A 221 11.15 0.93 4.66
N LEU A 222 10.55 0.40 3.59
CA LEU A 222 10.06 1.16 2.45
C LEU A 222 8.89 2.09 2.81
N ILE A 223 7.97 1.62 3.66
CA ILE A 223 6.76 2.39 4.03
C ILE A 223 6.98 3.37 5.19
N ALA A 224 8.16 3.36 5.81
CA ALA A 224 8.43 4.16 6.99
C ALA A 224 8.41 5.67 6.68
N LYS A 225 7.67 6.41 7.50
CA LYS A 225 7.66 7.88 7.51
C LYS A 225 8.06 8.39 8.92
N PRO A 226 9.06 9.29 9.05
CA PRO A 226 10.00 9.71 8.00
C PRO A 226 10.87 8.54 7.52
N ALA A 227 11.51 8.72 6.35
CA ALA A 227 12.38 7.71 5.76
C ALA A 227 13.47 7.26 6.74
N LEU A 228 13.73 5.96 6.79
CA LEU A 228 14.77 5.37 7.64
C LEU A 228 16.10 5.27 6.89
N ALA A 229 17.19 5.47 7.62
CA ALA A 229 18.53 5.15 7.15
C ALA A 229 19.00 3.84 7.78
N ASP A 230 19.22 2.81 6.97
CA ASP A 230 19.69 1.51 7.43
C ASP A 230 20.71 0.90 6.44
N PRO A 231 22.01 0.96 6.75
CA PRO A 231 23.06 0.36 5.92
C PRO A 231 22.95 -1.17 5.76
N ALA A 232 22.21 -1.86 6.62
CA ALA A 232 22.01 -3.30 6.52
C ALA A 232 20.97 -3.70 5.45
N MET A 233 20.11 -2.77 5.02
CA MET A 233 19.14 -3.03 3.95
C MET A 233 19.83 -3.27 2.61
N PRO A 234 19.25 -4.07 1.68
CA PRO A 234 19.80 -4.18 0.34
C PRO A 234 19.85 -2.81 -0.36
N SER A 235 20.90 -2.55 -1.13
CA SER A 235 21.07 -1.26 -1.84
C SER A 235 19.87 -0.92 -2.72
N TRP A 236 19.30 -1.92 -3.42
CA TRP A 236 18.15 -1.72 -4.27
C TRP A 236 16.89 -1.28 -3.49
N VAL A 237 16.67 -1.81 -2.29
CA VAL A 237 15.56 -1.40 -1.41
C VAL A 237 15.75 0.05 -1.00
N ARG A 238 16.96 0.43 -0.58
CA ARG A 238 17.29 1.82 -0.22
C ARG A 238 17.10 2.79 -1.38
N TRP A 239 17.55 2.42 -2.57
CA TRP A 239 17.45 3.28 -3.76
C TRP A 239 16.02 3.47 -4.25
N LEU A 240 15.11 2.53 -3.94
CA LEU A 240 13.69 2.63 -4.27
C LEU A 240 12.83 3.24 -3.16
N GLN A 241 13.31 3.34 -1.91
CA GLN A 241 12.58 3.98 -0.80
C GLN A 241 12.02 5.39 -1.13
N PRO A 242 12.72 6.26 -1.90
CA PRO A 242 12.16 7.56 -2.27
C PRO A 242 10.85 7.48 -3.08
N LEU A 243 10.51 6.35 -3.69
CA LEU A 243 9.19 6.17 -4.33
C LEU A 243 8.03 6.10 -3.33
N LEU A 244 8.28 5.90 -2.04
CA LEU A 244 7.25 5.93 -0.99
C LEU A 244 7.44 7.07 0.02
N SER A 245 8.66 7.60 0.16
CA SER A 245 8.96 8.65 1.15
C SER A 245 9.57 9.93 0.56
N GLY A 246 9.63 10.06 -0.77
CA GLY A 246 10.25 11.17 -1.47
C GLY A 246 9.32 12.31 -1.89
N VAL A 247 9.75 13.09 -2.90
CA VAL A 247 9.05 14.30 -3.37
C VAL A 247 7.79 13.94 -4.16
N PHE A 248 7.93 13.08 -5.17
CA PHE A 248 6.84 12.40 -5.86
C PHE A 248 6.93 10.92 -5.49
N THR A 249 5.84 10.37 -4.98
CA THR A 249 5.73 9.02 -4.45
C THR A 249 4.58 8.33 -5.14
N VAL A 250 4.60 7.00 -5.26
CA VAL A 250 3.49 6.26 -5.86
C VAL A 250 2.19 6.41 -5.05
N ASP A 251 2.32 6.67 -3.75
CA ASP A 251 1.26 7.12 -2.84
C ASP A 251 0.61 8.44 -3.34
N ASN A 252 1.41 9.50 -3.47
CA ASN A 252 0.88 10.81 -3.86
C ASN A 252 0.52 10.94 -5.33
N LEU A 253 1.09 10.11 -6.19
CA LEU A 253 0.67 9.98 -7.58
C LEU A 253 -0.71 9.34 -7.66
N ASP A 254 -1.08 8.41 -6.80
CA ASP A 254 -2.45 7.87 -6.75
C ASP A 254 -3.42 8.87 -6.12
N TYR A 255 -3.21 9.25 -4.85
CA TYR A 255 -4.25 9.97 -4.10
C TYR A 255 -4.58 11.32 -4.73
N VAL A 256 -3.61 12.06 -5.29
CA VAL A 256 -3.89 13.38 -5.91
C VAL A 256 -4.88 13.23 -7.07
N ARG A 257 -4.73 12.20 -7.91
CA ARG A 257 -5.64 11.94 -9.04
C ARG A 257 -6.97 11.37 -8.55
N ARG A 258 -6.93 10.40 -7.64
CA ARG A 258 -8.11 9.72 -7.10
C ARG A 258 -9.01 10.65 -6.32
N ASP A 259 -8.43 11.41 -5.41
CA ASP A 259 -9.15 12.36 -4.56
C ASP A 259 -9.76 13.47 -5.42
N ALA A 260 -9.03 14.00 -6.40
CA ALA A 260 -9.57 14.98 -7.35
C ALA A 260 -10.77 14.43 -8.13
N TYR A 261 -10.65 13.21 -8.66
CA TYR A 261 -11.72 12.55 -9.40
C TYR A 261 -12.98 12.38 -8.54
N LEU A 262 -12.84 11.91 -7.30
CA LEU A 262 -14.00 11.60 -6.44
C LEU A 262 -14.55 12.80 -5.68
N THR A 263 -13.77 13.83 -5.43
CA THR A 263 -14.28 15.10 -4.87
C THR A 263 -14.89 16.01 -5.93
N GLY A 264 -14.60 15.76 -7.22
CA GLY A 264 -14.96 16.64 -8.33
C GLY A 264 -14.10 17.90 -8.41
N VAL A 265 -13.01 17.98 -7.64
CA VAL A 265 -12.07 19.11 -7.69
C VAL A 265 -11.25 19.01 -8.97
N ALA A 266 -11.38 20.02 -9.83
CA ALA A 266 -10.67 20.08 -11.09
C ALA A 266 -9.18 20.40 -10.88
N VAL A 267 -8.35 19.36 -10.81
CA VAL A 267 -6.89 19.50 -10.91
C VAL A 267 -6.46 19.57 -12.38
N GLY A 268 -5.33 20.22 -12.65
CA GLY A 268 -4.66 20.16 -13.95
C GLY A 268 -4.19 18.74 -14.30
N PRO A 269 -3.77 18.49 -15.55
CA PRO A 269 -3.39 17.15 -15.99
C PRO A 269 -2.12 16.66 -15.27
N VAL A 270 -2.21 15.58 -14.49
CA VAL A 270 -1.06 14.93 -13.86
C VAL A 270 -0.50 13.84 -14.78
N ASP A 271 0.61 14.14 -15.45
CA ASP A 271 1.26 13.23 -16.41
C ASP A 271 2.27 12.29 -15.72
N VAL A 272 1.72 11.26 -15.06
CA VAL A 272 2.52 10.25 -14.35
C VAL A 272 3.38 9.42 -15.30
N GLU A 273 2.90 9.16 -16.52
CA GLU A 273 3.65 8.41 -17.52
C GLU A 273 4.93 9.14 -17.89
N ARG A 274 4.84 10.44 -18.17
CA ARG A 274 6.01 11.26 -18.49
C ARG A 274 7.00 11.32 -17.34
N LEU A 275 6.53 11.50 -16.10
CA LEU A 275 7.39 11.45 -14.92
C LEU A 275 8.15 10.13 -14.83
N ARG A 276 7.43 9.00 -14.97
CA ARG A 276 8.01 7.66 -14.90
C ARG A 276 9.04 7.40 -16.00
N ARG A 277 8.78 7.85 -17.22
CA ARG A 277 9.69 7.71 -18.38
C ARG A 277 10.99 8.49 -18.24
N TYR A 278 10.94 9.63 -17.57
CA TYR A 278 12.12 10.47 -17.34
C TYR A 278 12.85 10.17 -16.03
N THR A 279 12.37 9.22 -15.22
CA THR A 279 13.02 8.82 -13.98
C THR A 279 13.81 7.54 -14.16
N PHE A 280 15.01 7.48 -13.56
CA PHE A 280 15.91 6.34 -13.60
C PHE A 280 16.70 6.24 -12.29
N ILE A 281 17.36 5.10 -12.04
CA ILE A 281 18.35 4.96 -10.97
C ILE A 281 19.73 5.29 -11.56
N GLY A 282 20.41 6.28 -11.00
CA GLY A 282 21.79 6.61 -11.32
C GLY A 282 22.67 6.59 -10.07
N GLU A 283 23.90 7.11 -10.18
CA GLU A 283 24.88 7.14 -9.08
C GLU A 283 24.36 7.83 -7.80
N ALA A 284 23.48 8.81 -7.94
CA ALA A 284 22.84 9.52 -6.83
C ALA A 284 21.55 8.86 -6.31
N GLY A 285 21.18 7.68 -6.83
CA GLY A 285 19.91 7.01 -6.57
C GLY A 285 18.80 7.42 -7.54
N LEU A 286 17.56 7.50 -7.05
CA LEU A 286 16.39 7.88 -7.86
C LEU A 286 16.55 9.30 -8.43
N THR A 287 16.68 9.38 -9.76
CA THR A 287 17.07 10.59 -10.48
C THR A 287 16.05 10.92 -11.56
N LEU A 288 15.64 12.19 -11.63
CA LEU A 288 14.76 12.71 -12.69
C LEU A 288 15.62 13.41 -13.75
N TYR A 289 15.47 13.00 -15.00
CA TYR A 289 16.07 13.70 -16.14
C TYR A 289 15.36 15.05 -16.37
N GLU A 290 16.13 16.11 -16.61
CA GLU A 290 15.66 17.51 -16.70
C GLU A 290 14.40 17.71 -17.57
N PRO A 291 14.22 17.08 -18.75
CA PRO A 291 12.99 17.23 -19.54
C PRO A 291 11.69 16.73 -18.87
N GLY A 292 11.81 15.98 -17.78
CA GLY A 292 10.70 15.56 -16.92
C GLY A 292 10.28 16.64 -15.90
N LEU A 293 11.04 17.72 -15.73
CA LEU A 293 10.80 18.74 -14.71
C LEU A 293 9.42 19.40 -14.85
N GLY A 294 8.97 19.68 -16.08
CA GLY A 294 7.63 20.25 -16.29
C GLY A 294 6.49 19.33 -15.79
N ALA A 295 6.66 18.01 -15.92
CA ALA A 295 5.67 17.06 -15.38
C ALA A 295 5.70 17.04 -13.85
N LEU A 296 6.87 17.20 -13.24
CA LEU A 296 7.02 17.33 -11.80
C LEU A 296 6.38 18.62 -11.27
N GLU A 297 6.62 19.75 -11.92
CA GLU A 297 6.04 21.04 -11.55
C GLU A 297 4.51 21.03 -11.60
N ILE A 298 3.94 20.45 -12.66
CA ILE A 298 2.49 20.29 -12.78
C ILE A 298 1.94 19.39 -11.65
N PHE A 299 2.60 18.27 -11.37
CA PHE A 299 2.22 17.39 -10.28
C PHE A 299 2.26 18.10 -8.91
N LEU A 300 3.35 18.80 -8.60
CA LEU A 300 3.49 19.55 -7.34
C LEU A 300 2.45 20.67 -7.21
N THR A 301 2.12 21.32 -8.33
CA THR A 301 1.05 22.33 -8.39
C THR A 301 -0.32 21.71 -8.11
N ALA A 302 -0.64 20.59 -8.77
CA ALA A 302 -1.87 19.85 -8.53
C ALA A 302 -1.98 19.38 -7.07
N ARG A 303 -0.90 18.84 -6.51
CA ARG A 303 -0.83 18.43 -5.11
C ARG A 303 -1.10 19.62 -4.18
N ARG A 304 -0.39 20.74 -4.37
CA ARG A 304 -0.60 21.96 -3.57
C ARG A 304 -2.05 22.44 -3.65
N PHE A 305 -2.64 22.42 -4.85
CA PHE A 305 -4.02 22.81 -5.05
C PHE A 305 -4.99 21.91 -4.26
N MET A 306 -4.80 20.58 -4.29
CA MET A 306 -5.59 19.64 -3.49
C MET A 306 -5.48 19.90 -1.99
N TYR A 307 -4.29 20.23 -1.48
CA TYR A 307 -4.13 20.66 -0.09
C TYR A 307 -4.97 21.89 0.27
N GLN A 308 -5.02 22.89 -0.62
CA GLN A 308 -5.77 24.11 -0.37
C GLN A 308 -7.29 23.92 -0.47
N GLN A 309 -7.75 23.08 -1.40
CA GLN A 309 -9.18 22.91 -1.68
C GLN A 309 -9.85 21.83 -0.82
N VAL A 310 -9.14 20.74 -0.54
CA VAL A 310 -9.71 19.55 0.11
C VAL A 310 -9.11 19.38 1.51
N TYR A 311 -7.81 19.10 1.62
CA TYR A 311 -7.22 18.65 2.89
C TYR A 311 -7.21 19.73 3.97
N PHE A 312 -7.06 21.00 3.61
CA PHE A 312 -7.13 22.13 4.54
C PHE A 312 -8.45 22.89 4.48
N HIS A 313 -9.49 22.29 3.90
CA HIS A 313 -10.80 22.93 3.85
C HIS A 313 -11.31 23.23 5.27
N ARG A 314 -11.70 24.48 5.52
CA ARG A 314 -12.05 24.98 6.86
C ARG A 314 -13.11 24.15 7.57
N THR A 315 -14.12 23.66 6.85
CA THR A 315 -15.22 22.87 7.41
C THR A 315 -14.74 21.47 7.78
N VAL A 316 -13.84 20.87 6.99
CA VAL A 316 -13.22 19.57 7.29
C VAL A 316 -12.45 19.67 8.59
N ARG A 317 -11.60 20.72 8.71
CA ARG A 317 -10.84 20.96 9.93
C ARG A 317 -11.70 21.23 11.16
N ALA A 318 -12.84 21.92 11.00
CA ALA A 318 -13.77 22.15 12.11
C ALA A 318 -14.38 20.82 12.59
N ILE A 319 -14.80 19.96 11.64
CA ILE A 319 -15.31 18.63 11.95
C ILE A 319 -14.25 17.79 12.66
N ASP A 320 -13.01 17.75 12.18
CA ASP A 320 -11.94 16.96 12.82
C ASP A 320 -11.72 17.36 14.28
N LEU A 321 -11.82 18.66 14.60
CA LEU A 321 -11.75 19.14 15.98
C LEU A 321 -12.95 18.67 16.81
N ASP A 322 -14.16 18.70 16.25
CA ASP A 322 -15.36 18.20 16.94
C ASP A 322 -15.26 16.68 17.18
N LEU A 323 -14.73 15.91 16.21
CA LEU A 323 -14.48 14.48 16.38
C LEU A 323 -13.51 14.21 17.53
N ALA A 324 -12.50 15.06 17.74
CA ALA A 324 -11.51 14.90 18.81
C ALA A 324 -12.17 14.96 20.19
N GLU A 325 -13.11 15.89 20.34
CA GLU A 325 -13.88 16.05 21.56
C GLU A 325 -14.85 14.89 21.79
N VAL A 326 -15.60 14.51 20.76
CA VAL A 326 -16.67 13.49 20.86
C VAL A 326 -16.09 12.09 21.09
N PHE A 327 -15.03 11.70 20.37
CA PHE A 327 -14.50 10.34 20.45
C PHE A 327 -13.47 10.13 21.56
N GLY A 328 -12.89 11.20 22.12
CA GLY A 328 -11.76 11.09 23.04
C GLY A 328 -11.99 10.16 24.23
N ALA A 329 -13.17 10.22 24.85
CA ALA A 329 -13.52 9.32 25.97
C ALA A 329 -13.77 7.88 25.52
N SER A 330 -14.53 7.68 24.44
CA SER A 330 -14.88 6.36 23.92
C SER A 330 -13.65 5.59 23.47
N ILE A 331 -12.69 6.27 22.83
CA ILE A 331 -11.45 5.64 22.36
C ILE A 331 -10.54 5.25 23.53
N ARG A 332 -10.38 6.12 24.53
CA ARG A 332 -9.64 5.77 25.75
C ARG A 332 -10.23 4.55 26.45
N ALA A 333 -11.55 4.38 26.42
CA ALA A 333 -12.21 3.20 26.98
C ALA A 333 -11.89 1.90 26.20
N ILE A 334 -11.72 1.96 24.87
CA ILE A 334 -11.42 0.77 24.04
C ILE A 334 -10.05 0.18 24.38
N PHE A 335 -9.03 1.03 24.55
CA PHE A 335 -7.65 0.57 24.74
C PHE A 335 -7.18 0.59 26.20
N GLY A 336 -7.85 1.37 27.06
CA GLY A 336 -7.39 1.62 28.42
C GLY A 336 -5.96 2.17 28.42
N GLU A 337 -5.08 1.55 29.20
CA GLU A 337 -3.65 1.87 29.24
C GLU A 337 -2.80 1.04 28.26
N GLY A 338 -3.41 0.06 27.56
CA GLY A 338 -2.70 -0.85 26.67
C GLY A 338 -2.43 -0.26 25.29
N SER A 339 -1.20 -0.40 24.79
CA SER A 339 -0.83 0.07 23.45
C SER A 339 -1.53 -0.74 22.35
N PRO A 340 -2.10 -0.11 21.31
CA PRO A 340 -2.61 -0.80 20.13
C PRO A 340 -1.55 -1.69 19.44
N ALA A 341 -0.27 -1.31 19.54
CA ALA A 341 0.83 -2.09 18.97
C ALA A 341 1.01 -3.47 19.64
N ASP A 342 0.58 -3.61 20.90
CA ASP A 342 0.67 -4.86 21.66
C ASP A 342 -0.63 -5.67 21.62
N ARG A 343 -1.71 -5.10 21.06
CA ARG A 343 -3.04 -5.70 20.96
C ARG A 343 -3.58 -5.65 19.53
N LEU A 344 -2.79 -6.14 18.57
CA LEU A 344 -3.12 -6.09 17.15
C LEU A 344 -4.48 -6.74 16.83
N ALA A 345 -4.85 -7.84 17.48
CA ALA A 345 -6.16 -8.46 17.27
C ALA A 345 -7.33 -7.50 17.56
N ALA A 346 -7.28 -6.79 18.69
CA ALA A 346 -8.29 -5.79 19.03
C ALA A 346 -8.24 -4.57 18.09
N TYR A 347 -7.05 -4.23 17.59
CA TYR A 347 -6.89 -3.17 16.60
C TYR A 347 -7.46 -3.56 15.22
N ALA A 348 -7.40 -4.84 14.85
CA ALA A 348 -7.91 -5.35 13.57
C ALA A 348 -9.42 -5.12 13.42
N ASP A 349 -10.18 -5.19 14.52
CA ASP A 349 -11.62 -4.97 14.57
C ASP A 349 -12.02 -3.48 14.57
N LEU A 350 -11.05 -2.57 14.62
CA LEU A 350 -11.31 -1.14 14.70
C LEU A 350 -11.36 -0.49 13.31
N ASP A 351 -12.55 -0.02 12.93
CA ASP A 351 -12.82 0.78 11.73
C ASP A 351 -13.77 1.95 12.04
N GLU A 352 -14.14 2.74 11.03
CA GLU A 352 -14.99 3.92 11.22
C GLU A 352 -16.37 3.58 11.77
N TYR A 353 -16.95 2.45 11.35
CA TYR A 353 -18.26 2.02 11.84
C TYR A 353 -18.18 1.57 13.29
N ALA A 354 -17.13 0.83 13.67
CA ALA A 354 -16.91 0.44 15.05
C ALA A 354 -16.79 1.67 15.95
N LEU A 355 -16.00 2.67 15.54
CA LEU A 355 -15.82 3.90 16.33
C LEU A 355 -17.11 4.71 16.46
N LEU A 356 -17.82 4.94 15.35
CA LEU A 356 -19.10 5.65 15.34
C LEU A 356 -20.16 4.93 16.20
N HIS A 357 -20.19 3.60 16.14
CA HIS A 357 -21.10 2.79 16.95
C HIS A 357 -20.80 2.95 18.45
N GLN A 358 -19.53 2.92 18.85
CA GLN A 358 -19.17 3.12 20.27
C GLN A 358 -19.49 4.53 20.76
N ALA A 359 -19.23 5.57 19.97
CA ALA A 359 -19.63 6.93 20.36
C ALA A 359 -21.16 7.08 20.51
N ALA A 360 -21.94 6.43 19.65
CA ALA A 360 -23.39 6.43 19.76
C ALA A 360 -23.89 5.67 21.01
N ARG A 361 -23.17 4.65 21.48
CA ARG A 361 -23.47 3.98 22.75
C ARG A 361 -23.11 4.87 23.94
N TRP A 362 -21.92 5.48 23.91
CA TRP A 362 -21.45 6.39 24.95
C TRP A 362 -22.39 7.60 25.13
N SER A 363 -22.86 8.21 24.04
CA SER A 363 -23.78 9.36 24.10
C SER A 363 -25.14 9.03 24.72
N ARG A 364 -25.51 7.75 24.78
CA ARG A 364 -26.71 7.24 25.47
C ARG A 364 -26.44 6.79 26.91
N GLY A 365 -25.23 6.99 27.43
CA GLY A 365 -24.83 6.59 28.78
C GLY A 365 -24.64 5.07 28.95
N VAL A 366 -24.43 4.33 27.85
CA VAL A 366 -24.12 2.90 27.91
C VAL A 366 -22.62 2.73 28.10
N ASP A 367 -22.22 1.98 29.13
CA ASP A 367 -20.81 1.70 29.38
C ASP A 367 -20.16 0.98 28.19
N VAL A 368 -19.00 1.48 27.78
CA VAL A 368 -18.25 1.04 26.59
C VAL A 368 -17.18 0.02 26.96
N ALA A 369 -16.85 -0.12 28.25
CA ALA A 369 -16.13 -1.28 28.74
C ALA A 369 -17.02 -2.52 28.62
N GLY A 370 -16.64 -3.47 27.75
CA GLY A 370 -17.12 -4.84 27.89
C GLY A 370 -16.68 -5.41 29.24
N PRO A 371 -17.35 -6.44 29.79
CA PRO A 371 -16.94 -7.03 31.06
C PRO A 371 -15.45 -7.39 31.00
N ALA A 372 -14.70 -6.90 31.98
CA ALA A 372 -13.32 -7.28 32.17
C ALA A 372 -13.31 -8.73 32.68
N ASP A 373 -13.17 -9.68 31.75
CA ASP A 373 -12.87 -11.09 32.04
C ASP A 373 -11.56 -11.50 31.35
#